data_AF-A0A953AVV5-F1
#
_entry.id   AF-A0A953AVV5-F1
#
_cell.length_a   1.000
_cell.length_b   1.000
_cell.length_c   1.000
_cell.angle_alpha   90.00
_cell.angle_beta   90.00
_cell.angle_gamma   90.00
#
_symmetry.space_group_name_H-M   'P 1'
#
loop_
_entity.id
_entity.type
_entity.pdbx_description
1 polymer ?
#
loop_
_entity_poly.entity_id
_entity_poly.type
_entity_poly.pdbx_seq_one_letter_code
_entity_poly.pdbx_strand_id
1 'polypeptide(L)'
;GFLFAVQGAGPGHAGRLGSRGTAHVFPYGAEHFAGSIPAAAALAARWRRDHAAGRLPAPADVDDRYFAYFYLPQFALAWAHAAPTLPPVDLVPEEVTTLPGAGLVVVRRRGWSATVSTRLGGALAVQREDGAPAYLLGYEVGLAGGGGLVSHHWQAPPEPPQVARQDRTVTVRVRSRFAAARRGQPLVRWAVPFRALTRLLACGRLAEAFHALIKRRMVNPRPTARIEMWRSLAIGPHEVAVRDEIRLRDRAARVTRLAPAGHIAPHSPSARQDPGEALGVDLDADAAARLVRDGRLVIERRFNLSDGV
;
A
#
# COMPACT_ATOMS: atom_id res chain seq x y z
N GLY A 1 -16.11 4.94 -11.20
CA GLY A 1 -16.41 4.85 -9.75
C GLY A 1 -15.17 4.57 -8.92
N PHE A 2 -14.65 3.33 -8.94
CA PHE A 2 -13.56 2.87 -8.06
C PHE A 2 -12.40 3.87 -7.90
N LEU A 3 -11.71 4.23 -9.00
CA LEU A 3 -10.52 5.10 -8.94
C LEU A 3 -10.78 6.48 -8.34
N PHE A 4 -11.99 7.01 -8.48
CA PHE A 4 -12.42 8.26 -7.85
C PHE A 4 -12.67 8.04 -6.35
N ALA A 5 -13.33 6.93 -6.00
CA ALA A 5 -13.65 6.56 -4.64
C ALA A 5 -12.44 6.13 -3.78
N VAL A 6 -11.27 5.88 -4.38
CA VAL A 6 -10.01 5.63 -3.64
C VAL A 6 -9.11 6.85 -3.52
N GLN A 7 -9.51 8.00 -4.07
CA GLN A 7 -8.71 9.21 -3.97
C GLN A 7 -8.69 9.75 -2.55
N GLY A 8 -7.50 10.03 -2.02
CA GLY A 8 -7.33 10.81 -0.79
C GLY A 8 -7.59 12.30 -1.02
N ALA A 9 -7.38 13.11 0.02
CA ALA A 9 -7.52 14.57 -0.04
C ALA A 9 -6.36 15.26 -0.80
N GLY A 10 -5.14 14.69 -0.76
CA GLY A 10 -3.94 15.33 -1.33
C GLY A 10 -3.76 15.14 -2.83
N PRO A 11 -2.54 15.17 -3.39
CA PRO A 11 -2.32 14.84 -4.80
C PRO A 11 -2.72 13.38 -5.13
N GLY A 12 -3.23 13.14 -6.34
CA GLY A 12 -3.99 11.95 -6.77
C GLY A 12 -3.31 10.58 -6.74
N HIS A 13 -3.07 10.04 -5.54
CA HIS A 13 -2.31 8.81 -5.29
C HIS A 13 -3.14 7.66 -4.71
N ALA A 14 -4.31 7.43 -5.28
CA ALA A 14 -5.05 6.20 -5.03
C ALA A 14 -4.21 4.95 -5.40
N GLY A 15 -3.87 4.11 -4.41
CA GLY A 15 -3.26 2.79 -4.66
C GLY A 15 -1.92 2.51 -3.99
N ARG A 16 -1.31 3.49 -3.29
CA ARG A 16 -0.02 3.32 -2.59
C ARG A 16 -0.05 2.26 -1.48
N LEU A 17 -1.23 1.95 -0.93
CA LEU A 17 -1.45 0.83 0.01
C LEU A 17 -2.12 -0.39 -0.63
N GLY A 18 -2.14 -0.45 -1.96
CA GLY A 18 -2.59 -1.63 -2.70
C GLY A 18 -1.55 -2.76 -2.70
N SER A 19 -1.83 -3.83 -3.44
CA SER A 19 -1.00 -5.04 -3.48
C SER A 19 0.47 -4.81 -3.88
N ARG A 20 0.79 -3.66 -4.46
CA ARG A 20 2.09 -3.41 -5.06
C ARG A 20 2.88 -2.25 -4.49
N GLY A 21 2.29 -1.47 -3.60
CA GLY A 21 2.95 -0.31 -3.02
C GLY A 21 3.43 0.72 -4.03
N THR A 22 2.92 0.72 -5.27
CA THR A 22 3.45 1.55 -6.36
C THR A 22 2.64 2.82 -6.55
N ALA A 23 3.32 3.96 -6.73
CA ALA A 23 2.72 5.26 -7.01
C ALA A 23 2.57 5.59 -8.50
N HIS A 24 2.23 4.60 -9.33
CA HIS A 24 2.04 4.87 -10.76
C HIS A 24 0.68 5.53 -11.02
N VAL A 25 0.69 6.51 -11.91
CA VAL A 25 -0.52 7.14 -12.46
C VAL A 25 -0.54 6.91 -13.96
N PHE A 26 -1.66 6.39 -14.45
CA PHE A 26 -1.87 6.09 -15.87
C PHE A 26 -3.06 6.94 -16.37
N PRO A 27 -2.79 8.15 -16.91
CA PRO A 27 -3.82 9.17 -17.08
C PRO A 27 -4.80 8.87 -18.23
N TYR A 28 -4.40 8.06 -19.22
CA TYR A 28 -5.17 7.87 -20.46
C TYR A 28 -6.64 7.56 -20.23
N GLY A 29 -6.96 6.59 -19.36
CA GLY A 29 -8.34 6.21 -19.11
C GLY A 29 -9.17 7.36 -18.54
N ALA A 30 -8.60 8.20 -17.67
CA ALA A 30 -9.31 9.36 -17.13
C ALA A 30 -9.55 10.42 -18.21
N GLU A 31 -8.55 10.71 -19.04
CA GLU A 31 -8.66 11.66 -20.14
C GLU A 31 -9.66 11.20 -21.21
N HIS A 32 -9.53 9.95 -21.66
CA HIS A 32 -10.37 9.36 -22.70
C HIS A 32 -11.87 9.36 -22.33
N PHE A 33 -12.20 9.05 -21.08
CA PHE A 33 -13.59 8.99 -20.61
C PHE A 33 -14.09 10.28 -19.96
N ALA A 34 -13.29 11.35 -19.92
CA ALA A 34 -13.68 12.59 -19.23
C ALA A 34 -14.95 13.23 -19.80
N GLY A 35 -15.18 13.10 -21.11
CA GLY A 35 -16.38 13.66 -21.76
C GLY A 35 -17.68 12.94 -21.42
N SER A 36 -17.63 11.67 -20.99
CA SER A 36 -18.82 10.83 -20.78
C SER A 36 -18.99 10.33 -19.34
N ILE A 37 -17.93 10.37 -18.52
CA ILE A 37 -17.93 9.89 -17.14
C ILE A 37 -17.46 11.03 -16.23
N PRO A 38 -18.34 11.67 -15.43
CA PRO A 38 -17.96 12.77 -14.55
C PRO A 38 -16.81 12.43 -13.59
N ALA A 39 -16.79 11.20 -13.05
CA ALA A 39 -15.71 10.73 -12.20
C ALA A 39 -14.35 10.66 -12.92
N ALA A 40 -14.34 10.38 -14.23
CA ALA A 40 -13.13 10.40 -15.04
C ALA A 40 -12.66 11.84 -15.29
N ALA A 41 -13.58 12.78 -15.55
CA ALA A 41 -13.25 14.20 -15.66
C ALA A 41 -12.67 14.77 -14.37
N ALA A 42 -13.21 14.42 -13.19
CA ALA A 42 -12.64 14.85 -11.91
C ALA A 42 -11.22 14.29 -11.69
N LEU A 43 -10.99 13.03 -12.07
CA LEU A 43 -9.66 12.43 -12.00
C LEU A 43 -8.68 13.12 -12.95
N ALA A 44 -9.07 13.34 -14.21
CA ALA A 44 -8.26 14.03 -15.20
C ALA A 44 -7.91 15.44 -14.73
N ALA A 45 -8.89 16.22 -14.26
CA ALA A 45 -8.67 17.58 -13.76
C ALA A 45 -7.65 17.60 -12.60
N ARG A 46 -7.81 16.69 -11.64
CA ARG A 46 -6.89 16.57 -10.51
C ARG A 46 -5.49 16.15 -10.96
N TRP A 47 -5.38 15.13 -11.80
CA TRP A 47 -4.08 14.64 -12.27
C TRP A 47 -3.36 15.66 -13.15
N ARG A 48 -4.05 16.41 -14.01
CA ARG A 48 -3.46 17.54 -14.76
C ARG A 48 -2.86 18.57 -13.81
N ARG A 49 -3.64 19.02 -12.81
CA ARG A 49 -3.18 19.97 -11.80
C ARG A 49 -1.96 19.45 -11.03
N ASP A 50 -1.99 18.19 -10.61
CA ASP A 50 -0.91 17.62 -9.81
C ASP A 50 0.36 17.33 -10.63
N HIS A 51 0.23 16.95 -11.92
CA HIS A 51 1.37 16.88 -12.84
C HIS A 51 1.96 18.27 -13.12
N ALA A 52 1.12 19.28 -13.36
CA ALA A 52 1.57 20.66 -13.58
C ALA A 52 2.33 21.21 -12.36
N ALA A 53 1.98 20.75 -11.15
CA ALA A 53 2.65 21.09 -9.91
C ALA A 53 3.84 20.16 -9.56
N GLY A 54 4.21 19.21 -10.43
CA GLY A 54 5.32 18.28 -10.18
C GLY A 54 5.08 17.30 -9.02
N ARG A 55 3.82 17.05 -8.64
CA ARG A 55 3.45 16.21 -7.49
C ARG A 55 3.20 14.74 -7.84
N LEU A 56 3.16 14.40 -9.13
CA LEU A 56 2.94 13.05 -9.64
C LEU A 56 4.14 12.61 -10.49
N PRO A 57 4.54 11.33 -10.46
CA PRO A 57 5.60 10.82 -11.33
C PRO A 57 5.25 11.02 -12.80
N ALA A 58 6.14 11.66 -13.55
CA ALA A 58 6.06 11.87 -14.99
C ALA A 58 6.91 10.84 -15.74
N PRO A 59 6.80 10.74 -17.09
CA PRO A 59 7.63 9.84 -17.88
C PRO A 59 9.14 10.01 -17.68
N ALA A 60 9.60 11.22 -17.33
CA ALA A 60 11.01 11.50 -17.05
C ALA A 60 11.51 10.92 -15.71
N ASP A 61 10.62 10.54 -14.80
CA ASP A 61 10.95 10.11 -13.43
C ASP A 61 11.08 8.59 -13.27
N VAL A 62 10.85 7.83 -14.35
CA VAL A 62 10.81 6.36 -14.32
C VAL A 62 11.94 5.77 -15.16
N ASP A 63 12.34 4.54 -14.83
CA ASP A 63 13.35 3.83 -15.63
C ASP A 63 12.86 3.51 -17.06
N ASP A 64 13.79 3.27 -17.98
CA ASP A 64 13.53 3.01 -19.41
C ASP A 64 12.46 1.93 -19.65
N ARG A 65 12.41 0.93 -18.76
CA ARG A 65 11.44 -0.15 -18.87
C ARG A 65 10.04 0.38 -18.56
N TYR A 66 9.85 1.07 -17.45
CA TYR A 66 8.54 1.65 -17.15
C TYR A 66 8.15 2.75 -18.14
N PHE A 67 9.12 3.54 -18.58
CA PHE A 67 8.94 4.54 -19.62
C PHE A 67 8.36 3.90 -20.88
N ALA A 68 9.07 2.94 -21.49
CA ALA A 68 8.70 2.35 -22.76
C ALA A 68 7.38 1.55 -22.69
N TYR A 69 7.20 0.74 -21.65
CA TYR A 69 6.06 -0.20 -21.58
C TYR A 69 4.77 0.43 -21.04
N PHE A 70 4.86 1.41 -20.14
CA PHE A 70 3.67 1.93 -19.45
C PHE A 70 3.51 3.44 -19.62
N TYR A 71 4.54 4.23 -19.33
CA TYR A 71 4.37 5.69 -19.26
C TYR A 71 4.23 6.32 -20.66
N LEU A 72 5.14 6.04 -21.59
CA LEU A 72 5.09 6.59 -22.93
C LEU A 72 3.73 6.34 -23.63
N PRO A 73 3.22 5.11 -23.74
CA PRO A 73 1.91 4.90 -24.38
C PRO A 73 0.76 5.55 -23.60
N GLN A 74 0.76 5.49 -22.26
CA GLN A 74 -0.32 6.09 -21.46
C GLN A 74 -0.33 7.62 -21.56
N PHE A 75 0.82 8.28 -21.57
CA PHE A 75 0.91 9.73 -21.66
C PHE A 75 0.70 10.23 -23.10
N ALA A 76 1.21 9.53 -24.11
CA ALA A 76 0.95 9.89 -25.51
C ALA A 76 -0.54 9.79 -25.85
N LEU A 77 -1.21 8.72 -25.41
CA LEU A 77 -2.66 8.57 -25.60
C LEU A 77 -3.46 9.56 -24.76
N ALA A 78 -3.03 9.83 -23.52
CA ALA A 78 -3.65 10.87 -22.69
C ALA A 78 -3.59 12.23 -23.37
N TRP A 79 -2.43 12.61 -23.93
CA TRP A 79 -2.25 13.86 -24.67
C TRP A 79 -3.15 13.92 -25.92
N ALA A 80 -3.18 12.85 -26.72
CA ALA A 80 -4.00 12.79 -27.93
C ALA A 80 -5.51 12.89 -27.68
N HIS A 81 -5.96 12.46 -26.49
CA HIS A 81 -7.38 12.45 -26.11
C HIS A 81 -7.76 13.50 -25.05
N ALA A 82 -6.81 14.32 -24.61
CA ALA A 82 -7.04 15.35 -23.61
C ALA A 82 -8.00 16.41 -24.17
N ALA A 83 -9.21 16.51 -23.60
CA ALA A 83 -10.11 17.62 -23.91
C ALA A 83 -9.46 18.95 -23.48
N PRO A 84 -9.47 20.01 -24.31
CA PRO A 84 -8.92 21.31 -23.93
C PRO A 84 -9.54 21.85 -22.64
N THR A 85 -10.85 21.66 -22.50
CA THR A 85 -11.65 21.97 -21.31
C THR A 85 -12.35 20.71 -20.83
N LEU A 86 -12.20 20.40 -19.55
CA LEU A 86 -12.94 19.33 -18.90
C LEU A 86 -14.30 19.88 -18.44
N PRO A 87 -15.38 19.07 -18.47
CA PRO A 87 -16.66 19.49 -17.93
C PRO A 87 -16.51 19.82 -16.43
N PRO A 88 -17.24 20.82 -15.90
CA PRO A 88 -17.25 21.07 -14.47
C PRO A 88 -17.76 19.81 -13.75
N VAL A 89 -17.06 19.40 -12.69
CA VAL A 89 -17.43 18.21 -11.93
C VAL A 89 -17.69 18.59 -10.50
N ASP A 90 -18.96 18.54 -10.11
CA ASP A 90 -19.40 18.65 -8.72
C ASP A 90 -19.59 17.25 -8.12
N LEU A 91 -18.50 16.48 -8.08
CA LEU A 91 -18.48 15.19 -7.40
C LEU A 91 -17.75 15.35 -6.08
N VAL A 92 -18.49 15.14 -4.99
CA VAL A 92 -17.93 15.00 -3.66
C VAL A 92 -17.81 13.50 -3.37
N PRO A 93 -16.60 12.95 -3.20
CA PRO A 93 -16.46 11.57 -2.76
C PRO A 93 -17.13 11.37 -1.40
N GLU A 94 -17.70 10.19 -1.18
CA GLU A 94 -18.26 9.83 0.13
C GLU A 94 -17.23 10.04 1.25
N GLU A 95 -17.72 10.48 2.40
CA GLU A 95 -16.90 10.65 3.60
C GLU A 95 -16.19 9.35 3.99
N VAL A 96 -16.86 8.20 3.81
CA VAL A 96 -16.31 6.89 4.14
C VAL A 96 -16.64 5.89 3.05
N THR A 97 -15.61 5.43 2.34
CA THR A 97 -15.71 4.44 1.28
C THR A 97 -15.06 3.12 1.71
N THR A 98 -15.79 2.01 1.64
CA THR A 98 -15.26 0.66 1.89
C THR A 98 -15.21 -0.14 0.60
N LEU A 99 -14.07 -0.75 0.30
CA LEU A 99 -13.81 -1.51 -0.92
C LEU A 99 -13.28 -2.90 -0.53
N PRO A 100 -14.17 -3.83 -0.15
CA PRO A 100 -13.76 -5.11 0.43
C PRO A 100 -12.95 -5.97 -0.55
N GLY A 101 -13.28 -5.92 -1.85
CA GLY A 101 -12.54 -6.62 -2.90
C GLY A 101 -11.11 -6.09 -3.12
N ALA A 102 -10.88 -4.80 -2.87
CA ALA A 102 -9.55 -4.19 -2.90
C ALA A 102 -8.84 -4.26 -1.54
N GLY A 103 -9.58 -4.52 -0.46
CA GLY A 103 -9.07 -4.47 0.90
C GLY A 103 -8.77 -3.05 1.37
N LEU A 104 -9.59 -2.07 0.97
CA LEU A 104 -9.37 -0.65 1.31
C LEU A 104 -10.55 -0.09 2.10
N VAL A 105 -10.24 0.76 3.08
CA VAL A 105 -11.18 1.67 3.73
C VAL A 105 -10.61 3.06 3.58
N VAL A 106 -11.37 3.99 3.01
CA VAL A 106 -10.96 5.39 2.82
C VAL A 106 -11.89 6.26 3.63
N VAL A 107 -11.32 7.08 4.51
CA VAL A 107 -12.02 8.05 5.35
C VAL A 107 -11.55 9.43 4.96
N ARG A 108 -12.47 10.31 4.60
CA ARG A 108 -12.22 11.70 4.19
C ARG A 108 -12.76 12.64 5.24
N ARG A 109 -12.01 13.71 5.46
CA ARG A 109 -12.35 14.82 6.35
C ARG A 109 -11.99 16.11 5.62
N ARG A 110 -12.42 17.24 6.14
CA ARG A 110 -12.02 18.54 5.62
C ARG A 110 -10.49 18.68 5.74
N GLY A 111 -9.80 18.91 4.63
CA GLY A 111 -8.34 19.10 4.62
C GLY A 111 -7.49 17.81 4.58
N TRP A 112 -8.06 16.63 4.83
CA TRP A 112 -7.27 15.40 4.90
C TRP A 112 -8.06 14.10 4.68
N SER A 113 -7.34 13.00 4.48
CA SER A 113 -7.91 11.66 4.36
C SER A 113 -7.01 10.59 4.98
N ALA A 114 -7.61 9.51 5.46
CA ALA A 114 -6.94 8.28 5.86
C ALA A 114 -7.34 7.13 4.94
N THR A 115 -6.37 6.42 4.40
CA THR A 115 -6.57 5.15 3.67
C THR A 115 -5.99 4.02 4.49
N VAL A 116 -6.81 3.01 4.78
CA VAL A 116 -6.41 1.79 5.48
C VAL A 116 -6.46 0.61 4.52
N SER A 117 -5.35 -0.13 4.41
CA SER A 117 -5.29 -1.38 3.68
C SER A 117 -5.46 -2.56 4.62
N THR A 118 -6.63 -3.17 4.57
CA THR A 118 -6.99 -4.36 5.37
C THR A 118 -6.27 -5.61 4.89
N ARG A 119 -5.72 -5.59 3.67
CA ARG A 119 -4.88 -6.67 3.12
C ARG A 119 -3.40 -6.52 3.40
N LEU A 120 -2.94 -5.35 3.84
CA LEU A 120 -1.56 -5.12 4.31
C LEU A 120 -1.51 -4.96 5.84
N GLY A 121 -2.33 -5.74 6.55
CA GLY A 121 -2.37 -5.75 8.01
C GLY A 121 -2.81 -4.44 8.67
N GLY A 122 -3.64 -3.67 7.98
CA GLY A 122 -4.10 -2.36 8.45
C GLY A 122 -3.06 -1.27 8.24
N ALA A 123 -2.18 -1.40 7.23
CA ALA A 123 -1.32 -0.31 6.81
C ALA A 123 -2.16 0.97 6.59
N LEU A 124 -1.69 2.09 7.11
CA LEU A 124 -2.38 3.37 7.11
C LEU A 124 -1.56 4.39 6.32
N ALA A 125 -2.24 5.18 5.51
CA ALA A 125 -1.71 6.35 4.85
C ALA A 125 -2.61 7.53 5.21
N VAL A 126 -2.03 8.57 5.79
CA VAL A 126 -2.72 9.84 6.06
C VAL A 126 -2.21 10.86 5.07
N GLN A 127 -3.12 11.55 4.40
CA GLN A 127 -2.79 12.52 3.36
C GLN A 127 -3.55 13.81 3.60
N ARG A 128 -2.82 14.94 3.67
CA ARG A 128 -3.36 16.30 3.69
C ARG A 128 -3.48 16.85 2.27
N GLU A 129 -4.30 17.87 2.05
CA GLU A 129 -4.55 18.47 0.72
C GLU A 129 -3.25 18.88 -0.01
N ASP A 130 -2.31 19.50 0.70
CA ASP A 130 -1.04 19.98 0.11
C ASP A 130 0.19 19.18 0.57
N GLY A 131 -0.01 18.06 1.26
CA GLY A 131 1.06 17.30 1.89
C GLY A 131 1.47 16.03 1.15
N ALA A 132 2.74 15.65 1.31
CA ALA A 132 3.14 14.27 1.09
C ALA A 132 2.37 13.36 2.07
N PRO A 133 2.03 12.13 1.66
CA PRO A 133 1.38 11.20 2.57
C PRO A 133 2.35 10.71 3.65
N ALA A 134 1.81 10.55 4.84
CA ALA A 134 2.49 9.94 5.97
C ALA A 134 2.01 8.49 6.14
N TYR A 135 2.95 7.57 6.36
CA TYR A 135 2.74 6.13 6.35
C TYR A 135 2.94 5.47 7.70
N LEU A 136 2.06 4.54 7.99
CA LEU A 136 2.21 3.56 9.05
C LEU A 136 1.96 2.18 8.47
N LEU A 137 3.03 1.54 8.01
CA LEU A 137 2.92 0.31 7.23
C LEU A 137 2.75 -0.93 8.11
N GLY A 138 3.41 -0.98 9.27
CA GLY A 138 3.44 -2.16 10.13
C GLY A 138 4.81 -2.31 10.78
N TYR A 139 5.24 -3.56 10.96
CA TYR A 139 6.51 -3.87 11.61
C TYR A 139 7.33 -4.89 10.82
N GLU A 140 8.63 -4.80 11.03
CA GLU A 140 9.64 -5.78 10.63
C GLU A 140 10.20 -6.47 11.88
N VAL A 141 10.33 -7.79 11.80
CA VAL A 141 10.89 -8.61 12.87
C VAL A 141 12.13 -9.34 12.37
N GLY A 142 13.23 -9.24 13.11
CA GLY A 142 14.41 -10.09 12.95
C GLY A 142 14.35 -11.29 13.89
N LEU A 143 14.76 -12.46 13.41
CA LEU A 143 14.85 -13.70 14.18
C LEU A 143 16.32 -14.06 14.43
N ALA A 144 16.61 -14.76 15.53
CA ALA A 144 17.98 -15.18 15.89
C ALA A 144 18.68 -16.03 14.80
N GLY A 145 17.91 -16.75 13.97
CA GLY A 145 18.44 -17.53 12.83
C GLY A 145 18.64 -16.71 11.55
N GLY A 146 18.64 -15.37 11.61
CA GLY A 146 18.82 -14.48 10.46
C GLY A 146 17.58 -14.29 9.57
N GLY A 147 16.48 -14.99 9.85
CA GLY A 147 15.21 -14.81 9.15
C GLY A 147 14.56 -13.47 9.48
N GLY A 148 13.85 -12.88 8.50
CA GLY A 148 13.08 -11.65 8.65
C GLY A 148 11.60 -11.88 8.39
N LEU A 149 10.73 -11.30 9.23
CA LEU A 149 9.28 -11.33 9.07
C LEU A 149 8.70 -9.91 8.95
N VAL A 150 7.55 -9.77 8.28
CA VAL A 150 6.82 -8.51 8.09
C VAL A 150 5.33 -8.68 8.38
N SER A 151 4.72 -7.70 9.05
CA SER A 151 3.26 -7.68 9.28
C SER A 151 2.45 -7.20 8.07
N HIS A 152 3.10 -6.45 7.17
CA HIS A 152 2.47 -5.70 6.08
C HIS A 152 2.58 -6.39 4.71
N HIS A 153 2.55 -7.72 4.69
CA HIS A 153 2.47 -8.47 3.44
C HIS A 153 1.03 -8.59 2.96
N TRP A 154 0.82 -8.70 1.64
CA TRP A 154 -0.51 -8.87 1.07
C TRP A 154 -1.13 -10.20 1.50
N GLN A 155 -2.21 -10.13 2.26
CA GLN A 155 -2.90 -11.26 2.86
C GLN A 155 -4.33 -11.34 2.34
N ALA A 156 -4.80 -12.56 2.10
CA ALA A 156 -6.23 -12.82 2.27
C ALA A 156 -6.50 -12.66 3.78
N PRO A 157 -7.35 -11.71 4.22
CA PRO A 157 -7.60 -11.50 5.63
C PRO A 157 -8.07 -12.83 6.26
N PRO A 158 -7.48 -13.27 7.38
CA PRO A 158 -7.98 -14.47 8.07
C PRO A 158 -9.39 -14.26 8.61
N GLU A 159 -9.76 -13.01 8.88
CA GLU A 159 -11.08 -12.55 9.30
C GLU A 159 -11.43 -11.29 8.50
N PRO A 160 -12.70 -11.08 8.11
CA PRO A 160 -13.15 -9.83 7.52
C PRO A 160 -12.78 -8.65 8.42
N PRO A 161 -12.28 -7.53 7.87
CA PRO A 161 -12.03 -6.34 8.67
C PRO A 161 -13.33 -5.85 9.29
N GLN A 162 -13.29 -5.55 10.59
CA GLN A 162 -14.44 -4.94 11.26
C GLN A 162 -14.37 -3.43 11.05
N VAL A 163 -15.36 -2.89 10.34
CA VAL A 163 -15.50 -1.45 10.13
C VAL A 163 -16.77 -1.01 10.84
N ALA A 164 -16.62 -0.19 11.87
CA ALA A 164 -17.73 0.37 12.64
C ALA A 164 -17.72 1.90 12.52
N ARG A 165 -18.91 2.49 12.53
CA ARG A 165 -19.10 3.93 12.58
C ARG A 165 -19.85 4.24 13.87
N GLN A 166 -19.26 5.09 14.70
CA GLN A 166 -19.90 5.60 15.92
C GLN A 166 -19.61 7.10 15.98
N ASP A 167 -20.66 7.89 16.06
CA ASP A 167 -20.60 9.34 15.95
C ASP A 167 -19.85 9.79 14.68
N ARG A 168 -18.78 10.57 14.83
CA ARG A 168 -17.90 11.00 13.73
C ARG A 168 -16.59 10.19 13.63
N THR A 169 -16.54 9.06 14.31
CA THR A 169 -15.35 8.20 14.38
C THR A 169 -15.57 6.93 13.58
N VAL A 170 -14.65 6.63 12.67
CA VAL A 170 -14.60 5.36 11.95
C VAL A 170 -13.58 4.46 12.63
N THR A 171 -14.02 3.31 13.12
CA THR A 171 -13.13 2.29 13.69
C THR A 171 -12.86 1.20 12.67
N VAL A 172 -11.59 0.89 12.41
CA VAL A 172 -11.16 -0.22 11.55
C VAL A 172 -10.31 -1.17 12.37
N ARG A 173 -10.72 -2.44 12.46
CA ARG A 173 -9.92 -3.50 13.12
C ARG A 173 -9.45 -4.52 12.10
N VAL A 174 -8.15 -4.79 12.12
CA VAL A 174 -7.50 -5.73 11.20
C VAL A 174 -6.62 -6.68 12.00
N ARG A 175 -6.80 -7.98 11.76
CA ARG A 175 -5.86 -9.02 12.19
C ARG A 175 -4.92 -9.34 11.04
N SER A 176 -3.63 -9.42 11.35
CA SER A 176 -2.59 -9.77 10.40
C SER A 176 -1.63 -10.79 10.98
N ARG A 177 -1.06 -11.60 10.11
CA ARG A 177 0.04 -12.51 10.46
C ARG A 177 1.34 -11.90 9.98
N PHE A 178 2.42 -12.18 10.67
CA PHE A 178 3.74 -11.92 10.13
C PHE A 178 4.10 -13.00 9.12
N ALA A 179 4.71 -12.63 8.00
CA ALA A 179 5.24 -13.58 7.03
C ALA A 179 6.68 -13.26 6.67
N ALA A 180 7.39 -14.28 6.19
CA ALA A 180 8.77 -14.14 5.78
C ALA A 180 8.93 -13.08 4.68
N ALA A 181 9.72 -12.04 4.96
CA ALA A 181 10.12 -11.07 3.95
C ALA A 181 11.28 -11.65 3.14
N ARG A 182 11.07 -11.87 1.84
CA ARG A 182 12.18 -12.22 0.95
C ARG A 182 12.95 -10.94 0.60
N ARG A 183 13.99 -10.66 1.38
CA ARG A 183 14.88 -9.50 1.14
C ARG A 183 15.86 -9.71 -0.02
N GLY A 184 16.04 -10.94 -0.52
CA GLY A 184 16.91 -11.21 -1.67
C GLY A 184 16.14 -11.13 -2.98
N GLN A 185 16.70 -10.49 -4.02
CA GLN A 185 16.24 -10.60 -5.40
C GLN A 185 16.47 -12.05 -5.86
N PRO A 186 15.45 -12.92 -5.87
CA PRO A 186 15.69 -14.35 -6.07
C PRO A 186 16.20 -14.62 -7.48
N LEU A 187 15.94 -13.72 -8.44
CA LEU A 187 16.19 -13.93 -9.85
C LEU A 187 17.63 -13.66 -10.30
N VAL A 188 18.47 -12.95 -9.54
CA VAL A 188 19.86 -12.69 -9.97
C VAL A 188 20.63 -14.00 -10.13
N ARG A 189 20.55 -14.89 -9.14
CA ARG A 189 21.15 -16.24 -9.21
C ARG A 189 20.48 -17.16 -10.23
N TRP A 190 19.26 -16.86 -10.67
CA TRP A 190 18.51 -17.67 -11.63
C TRP A 190 18.51 -17.06 -13.03
N ALA A 191 19.18 -15.93 -13.28
CA ALA A 191 19.11 -15.24 -14.57
C ALA A 191 19.64 -16.11 -15.73
N VAL A 192 20.74 -16.82 -15.52
CA VAL A 192 21.31 -17.72 -16.53
C VAL A 192 20.42 -18.94 -16.78
N PRO A 193 19.99 -19.70 -15.76
CA PRO A 193 18.98 -20.75 -15.93
C PRO A 193 17.68 -20.26 -16.58
N PHE A 194 17.22 -19.06 -16.23
CA PHE A 194 16.01 -18.47 -16.79
C PHE A 194 16.16 -18.12 -18.27
N ARG A 195 17.33 -17.63 -18.71
CA ARG A 195 17.63 -17.40 -20.14
C ARG A 195 17.69 -18.71 -20.93
N ALA A 196 18.29 -19.76 -20.37
CA ALA A 196 18.30 -21.09 -21.00
C ALA A 196 16.88 -21.68 -21.09
N LEU A 197 16.11 -21.55 -20.01
CA LEU A 197 14.74 -22.04 -19.94
C LEU A 197 13.79 -21.24 -20.84
N THR A 198 13.91 -19.92 -20.94
CA THR A 198 13.06 -19.11 -21.85
C THR A 198 13.25 -19.47 -23.32
N ARG A 199 14.45 -19.93 -23.71
CA ARG A 199 14.67 -20.53 -25.05
C ARG A 199 13.98 -21.89 -25.21
N LEU A 200 13.93 -22.71 -24.15
CA LEU A 200 13.22 -23.99 -24.13
C LEU A 200 11.69 -23.83 -24.02
N LEU A 201 11.23 -22.70 -23.48
CA LEU A 201 9.82 -22.37 -23.25
C LEU A 201 9.12 -21.73 -24.47
N ALA A 202 9.69 -21.85 -25.68
CA ALA A 202 8.95 -21.55 -26.92
C ALA A 202 7.63 -22.35 -27.01
N CYS A 203 7.51 -23.45 -26.28
CA CYS A 203 6.25 -24.16 -26.01
C CYS A 203 5.42 -23.46 -24.91
N GLY A 204 4.36 -22.73 -25.30
CA GLY A 204 3.52 -21.94 -24.39
C GLY A 204 2.99 -22.66 -23.15
N ARG A 205 2.65 -23.96 -23.24
CA ARG A 205 2.15 -24.76 -22.09
C ARG A 205 3.21 -24.93 -20.99
N LEU A 206 4.47 -25.16 -21.37
CA LEU A 206 5.56 -25.28 -20.39
C LEU A 206 5.84 -23.92 -19.73
N ALA A 207 5.67 -22.83 -20.49
CA ALA A 207 5.88 -21.48 -19.98
C ALA A 207 4.83 -21.14 -18.91
N GLU A 208 3.57 -21.48 -19.17
CA GLU A 208 2.49 -21.32 -18.20
C GLU A 208 2.70 -22.17 -16.94
N ALA A 209 3.04 -23.45 -17.09
CA ALA A 209 3.31 -24.34 -15.95
C ALA A 209 4.47 -23.83 -15.08
N PHE A 210 5.56 -23.38 -15.71
CA PHE A 210 6.71 -22.80 -15.02
C PHE A 210 6.36 -21.49 -14.32
N HIS A 211 5.61 -20.61 -14.99
CA HIS A 211 5.14 -19.35 -14.40
C HIS A 211 4.23 -19.60 -13.19
N ALA A 212 3.32 -20.59 -13.27
CA ALA A 212 2.49 -21.01 -12.15
C ALA A 212 3.34 -21.54 -10.97
N LEU A 213 4.37 -22.34 -11.24
CA LEU A 213 5.30 -22.84 -10.22
C LEU A 213 6.08 -21.70 -9.55
N ILE A 214 6.63 -20.75 -10.32
CA ILE A 214 7.31 -19.56 -9.80
C ILE A 214 6.35 -18.77 -8.92
N LYS A 215 5.13 -18.46 -9.41
CA LYS A 215 4.13 -17.72 -8.64
C LYS A 215 3.81 -18.44 -7.33
N ARG A 216 3.59 -19.75 -7.37
CA ARG A 216 3.34 -20.55 -6.17
C ARG A 216 4.51 -20.54 -5.18
N ARG A 217 5.77 -20.53 -5.65
CA ARG A 217 6.96 -20.51 -4.78
C ARG A 217 7.39 -19.11 -4.33
N MET A 218 7.10 -18.07 -5.09
CA MET A 218 7.57 -16.69 -4.84
C MET A 218 6.49 -15.77 -4.29
N VAL A 219 5.25 -15.89 -4.77
CA VAL A 219 4.15 -14.98 -4.43
C VAL A 219 3.34 -15.47 -3.24
N ASN A 220 3.30 -16.78 -2.97
CA ASN A 220 2.70 -17.30 -1.75
C ASN A 220 3.78 -17.44 -0.67
N PRO A 221 4.01 -16.42 0.19
CA PRO A 221 4.86 -16.61 1.35
C PRO A 221 4.29 -17.76 2.16
N ARG A 222 5.15 -18.68 2.62
CA ARG A 222 4.73 -19.65 3.63
C ARG A 222 4.43 -18.85 4.89
N PRO A 223 3.17 -18.77 5.35
CA PRO A 223 2.87 -18.06 6.57
C PRO A 223 3.56 -18.80 7.70
N THR A 224 4.57 -18.18 8.29
CA THR A 224 5.16 -18.66 9.53
C THR A 224 4.29 -18.08 10.65
N ALA A 225 3.23 -18.81 11.02
CA ALA A 225 2.15 -18.40 11.94
C ALA A 225 2.60 -18.10 13.40
N ARG A 226 3.84 -17.69 13.61
CA ARG A 226 4.48 -17.55 14.93
C ARG A 226 4.26 -16.18 15.59
N ILE A 227 3.91 -15.17 14.80
CA ILE A 227 3.65 -13.81 15.28
C ILE A 227 2.39 -13.27 14.59
N GLU A 228 1.49 -12.69 15.37
CA GLU A 228 0.27 -12.05 14.89
C GLU A 228 0.19 -10.62 15.40
N MET A 229 -0.48 -9.75 14.64
CA MET A 229 -0.77 -8.37 15.03
C MET A 229 -2.25 -8.08 14.85
N TRP A 230 -2.86 -7.50 15.87
CA TRP A 230 -4.17 -6.85 15.80
C TRP A 230 -3.94 -5.34 15.79
N ARG A 231 -4.46 -4.67 14.77
CA ARG A 231 -4.44 -3.22 14.67
C ARG A 231 -5.86 -2.70 14.76
N SER A 232 -6.09 -1.78 15.69
CA SER A 232 -7.32 -1.00 15.80
C SER A 232 -7.00 0.45 15.46
N LEU A 233 -7.65 0.99 14.44
CA LEU A 233 -7.58 2.40 14.06
C LEU A 233 -8.89 3.07 14.42
N ALA A 234 -8.85 4.18 15.13
CA ALA A 234 -9.99 5.07 15.35
C ALA A 234 -9.71 6.40 14.63
N ILE A 235 -10.47 6.66 13.57
CA ILE A 235 -10.27 7.79 12.66
C ILE A 235 -11.38 8.81 12.97
N GLY A 236 -11.04 9.84 13.74
CA GLY A 236 -11.95 10.90 14.17
C GLY A 236 -11.99 12.08 13.18
N PRO A 237 -12.58 13.21 13.58
CA PRO A 237 -12.59 14.44 12.78
C PRO A 237 -11.21 15.09 12.65
N HIS A 238 -10.41 15.05 13.72
CA HIS A 238 -9.17 15.81 13.86
C HIS A 238 -7.97 14.95 14.28
N GLU A 239 -8.18 13.66 14.52
CA GLU A 239 -7.12 12.78 14.97
C GLU A 239 -7.28 11.37 14.39
N VAL A 240 -6.15 10.65 14.34
CA VAL A 240 -6.12 9.21 14.12
C VAL A 240 -5.42 8.55 15.31
N ALA A 241 -6.17 7.76 16.07
CA ALA A 241 -5.62 6.92 17.11
C ALA A 241 -5.37 5.51 16.58
N VAL A 242 -4.20 4.95 16.87
CA VAL A 242 -3.85 3.59 16.47
C VAL A 242 -3.36 2.79 17.67
N ARG A 243 -3.94 1.62 17.86
CA ARG A 243 -3.51 0.63 18.85
C ARG A 243 -3.11 -0.64 18.11
N ASP A 244 -1.84 -1.01 18.23
CA ASP A 244 -1.31 -2.28 17.77
C ASP A 244 -1.07 -3.21 18.94
N GLU A 245 -1.45 -4.46 18.76
CA GLU A 245 -1.18 -5.53 19.69
C GLU A 245 -0.49 -6.67 18.94
N ILE A 246 0.79 -6.88 19.25
CA ILE A 246 1.62 -7.94 18.67
C ILE A 246 1.68 -9.09 19.67
N ARG A 247 1.39 -10.32 19.24
CA ARG A 247 1.48 -11.53 20.07
C ARG A 247 2.37 -12.58 19.45
N LEU A 248 3.18 -13.22 20.29
CA LEU A 248 3.89 -14.45 19.94
C LEU A 248 2.95 -15.64 20.15
N ARG A 249 2.67 -16.39 19.09
CA ARG A 249 1.94 -17.67 19.19
C ARG A 249 2.84 -18.81 19.65
N ASP A 250 4.14 -18.69 19.36
CA ASP A 250 5.16 -19.65 19.70
C ASP A 250 6.30 -18.92 20.43
N ARG A 251 6.45 -19.13 21.74
CA ARG A 251 7.52 -18.52 22.53
C ARG A 251 8.91 -19.02 22.16
N ALA A 252 9.02 -20.12 21.40
CA ALA A 252 10.30 -20.56 20.84
C ALA A 252 10.79 -19.63 19.71
N ALA A 253 9.93 -18.74 19.18
CA ALA A 253 10.34 -17.72 18.24
C ALA A 253 11.27 -16.70 18.93
N ARG A 254 12.59 -16.88 18.75
CA ARG A 254 13.61 -15.95 19.23
C ARG A 254 13.64 -14.69 18.37
N VAL A 255 12.77 -13.73 18.70
CA VAL A 255 12.78 -12.38 18.12
C VAL A 255 13.99 -11.62 18.67
N THR A 256 14.84 -11.12 17.77
CA THR A 256 16.05 -10.36 18.11
C THR A 256 15.93 -8.88 17.76
N ARG A 257 14.99 -8.52 16.88
CA ARG A 257 14.74 -7.14 16.47
C ARG A 257 13.26 -6.96 16.17
N LEU A 258 12.71 -5.83 16.57
CA LEU A 258 11.41 -5.33 16.16
C LEU A 258 11.61 -3.87 15.75
N ALA A 259 11.17 -3.52 14.54
CA ALA A 259 11.28 -2.16 14.03
C ALA A 259 10.00 -1.77 13.28
N PRO A 260 9.64 -0.49 13.24
CA PRO A 260 8.61 -0.01 12.32
C PRO A 260 9.03 -0.29 10.88
N ALA A 261 8.09 -0.69 10.03
CA ALA A 261 8.35 -0.90 8.62
C ALA A 261 8.47 0.43 7.88
N GLY A 262 9.63 0.67 7.27
CA GLY A 262 9.88 1.88 6.47
C GLY A 262 9.37 1.76 5.03
N HIS A 263 9.14 0.54 4.54
CA HIS A 263 8.64 0.29 3.18
C HIS A 263 7.75 -0.95 3.15
N ILE A 264 6.85 -1.03 2.17
CA ILE A 264 6.08 -2.24 1.90
C ILE A 264 7.05 -3.29 1.36
N ALA A 265 7.06 -4.47 1.98
CA ALA A 265 7.86 -5.61 1.56
C ALA A 265 7.71 -5.84 0.04
N PRO A 266 8.81 -5.72 -0.73
CA PRO A 266 8.73 -5.79 -2.18
C PRO A 266 8.30 -7.19 -2.63
N HIS A 267 7.30 -7.24 -3.50
CA HIS A 267 6.82 -8.47 -4.13
C HIS A 267 7.38 -8.63 -5.56
N SER A 268 7.96 -7.56 -6.13
CA SER A 268 8.72 -7.55 -7.37
C SER A 268 9.91 -6.58 -7.26
N PRO A 269 10.98 -6.75 -8.06
CA PRO A 269 12.08 -5.78 -8.14
C PRO A 269 11.65 -4.37 -8.57
N SER A 270 10.47 -4.29 -9.17
CA SER A 270 9.89 -3.08 -9.75
C SER A 270 8.90 -2.38 -8.80
N ALA A 271 8.61 -3.00 -7.64
CA ALA A 271 7.76 -2.43 -6.62
C ALA A 271 8.50 -1.28 -5.92
N ARG A 272 8.17 -0.05 -6.30
CA ARG A 272 8.70 1.16 -5.68
C ARG A 272 7.59 1.85 -4.91
N GLN A 273 7.72 1.86 -3.59
CA GLN A 273 6.99 2.81 -2.77
C GLN A 273 7.62 4.18 -2.96
N ASP A 274 6.77 5.17 -3.16
CA ASP A 274 7.14 6.57 -3.12
C ASP A 274 7.82 6.97 -1.80
N PRO A 275 8.60 8.05 -1.82
CA PRO A 275 8.98 8.72 -0.59
C PRO A 275 7.72 9.26 0.10
N GLY A 276 7.63 9.00 1.39
CA GLY A 276 6.64 9.58 2.29
C GLY A 276 7.18 9.63 3.71
N GLU A 277 6.52 10.38 4.55
CA GLU A 277 6.93 10.52 5.93
C GLU A 277 6.52 9.28 6.72
N ALA A 278 7.37 8.80 7.62
CA ALA A 278 6.94 7.79 8.57
C ALA A 278 6.04 8.46 9.62
N LEU A 279 4.83 7.95 9.79
CA LEU A 279 4.01 8.29 10.96
C LEU A 279 4.74 7.74 12.19
N GLY A 280 5.39 8.65 12.94
CA GLY A 280 6.32 8.34 14.02
C GLY A 280 5.89 7.15 14.86
N VAL A 281 6.68 6.07 14.78
CA VAL A 281 6.56 4.93 15.68
C VAL A 281 7.83 4.89 16.48
N ASP A 282 7.78 5.45 17.68
CA ASP A 282 8.86 5.32 18.63
C ASP A 282 8.74 3.94 19.28
N LEU A 283 9.63 3.02 18.90
CA LEU A 283 9.79 1.76 19.60
C LEU A 283 11.03 1.88 20.45
N ASP A 284 10.85 1.68 21.76
CA ASP A 284 11.98 1.55 22.66
C ASP A 284 12.91 0.40 22.22
N ALA A 285 14.21 0.53 22.53
CA ALA A 285 15.22 -0.45 22.14
C ALA A 285 14.95 -1.85 22.72
N ASP A 286 14.14 -1.94 23.78
CA ASP A 286 13.79 -3.16 24.49
C ASP A 286 12.50 -3.81 23.95
N ALA A 287 11.84 -3.24 22.94
CA ALA A 287 10.53 -3.68 22.48
C ALA A 287 10.53 -5.15 22.04
N ALA A 288 11.62 -5.59 21.41
CA ALA A 288 11.84 -6.99 21.06
C ALA A 288 11.97 -7.90 22.31
N ALA A 289 12.75 -7.48 23.29
CA ALA A 289 12.95 -8.22 24.54
C ALA A 289 11.65 -8.32 25.35
N ARG A 290 10.88 -7.23 25.44
CA ARG A 290 9.55 -7.19 26.05
C ARG A 290 8.58 -8.14 25.35
N LEU A 291 8.53 -8.11 24.02
CA LEU A 291 7.68 -9.02 23.24
C LEU A 291 8.03 -10.50 23.52
N VAL A 292 9.31 -10.85 23.62
CA VAL A 292 9.76 -12.23 23.94
C VAL A 292 9.40 -12.62 25.37
N ARG A 293 9.69 -11.76 26.35
CA ARG A 293 9.45 -12.00 27.77
C ARG A 293 7.95 -12.14 28.07
N ASP A 294 7.16 -11.20 27.58
CA ASP A 294 5.75 -11.07 27.96
C ASP A 294 4.83 -11.85 26.98
N GLY A 295 5.36 -12.23 25.81
CA GLY A 295 4.60 -12.87 24.73
C GLY A 295 3.61 -11.94 24.02
N ARG A 296 3.54 -10.67 24.45
CA ARG A 296 2.61 -9.65 23.99
C ARG A 296 3.28 -8.27 24.10
N LEU A 297 3.09 -7.44 23.08
CA LEU A 297 3.47 -6.04 23.09
C LEU A 297 2.28 -5.20 22.61
N VAL A 298 1.93 -4.16 23.35
CA VAL A 298 0.90 -3.19 22.97
C VAL A 298 1.57 -1.86 22.71
N ILE A 299 1.26 -1.26 21.56
CA ILE A 299 1.79 0.01 21.11
C ILE A 299 0.60 0.91 20.77
N GLU A 300 0.53 2.07 21.41
CA GLU A 300 -0.53 3.05 21.20
C GLU A 300 0.05 4.37 20.71
N ARG A 301 -0.68 5.03 19.83
CA ARG A 301 -0.30 6.33 19.28
C ARG A 301 -1.50 7.13 18.84
N ARG A 302 -1.35 8.44 18.84
CA ARG A 302 -2.33 9.40 18.35
C ARG A 302 -1.63 10.38 17.43
N PHE A 303 -2.25 10.65 16.29
CA PHE A 303 -1.78 11.63 15.33
C PHE A 303 -2.78 12.76 15.29
N ASN A 304 -2.40 13.94 15.79
CA ASN A 304 -3.21 15.13 15.68
C ASN A 304 -3.08 15.72 14.27
N LEU A 305 -4.20 15.98 13.63
CA LEU A 305 -4.28 16.50 12.26
C LEU A 305 -4.83 17.94 12.24
N SER A 306 -5.02 18.54 13.41
CA SER A 306 -5.47 19.93 13.60
C SER A 306 -4.37 20.96 13.35
N ASP A 307 -3.10 20.57 13.48
CA ASP A 307 -1.97 21.50 13.60
C ASP A 307 -1.50 22.06 12.24
N GLY A 308 -2.41 22.51 11.39
CA GLY A 308 -2.08 23.03 10.06
C GLY A 308 -3.24 23.67 9.30
N VAL A 309 -4.07 24.46 9.97
CA VAL A 309 -5.02 25.39 9.34
C VAL A 309 -4.60 26.82 9.65
#